data_AF-A0A968MRY9-F1
#
_entry.id   AF-A0A968MRY9-F1
#
_cell.length_a   1.000
_cell.length_b   1.000
_cell.length_c   1.000
_cell.angle_alpha   90.00
_cell.angle_beta   90.00
_cell.angle_gamma   90.00
#
_symmetry.space_group_name_H-M   'P 1'
#
loop_
_entity.id
_entity.type
_entity.pdbx_description
1 polymer ?
#
loop_
_entity_poly.entity_id
_entity_poly.type
_entity_poly.pdbx_seq_one_letter_code
_entity_poly.pdbx_strand_id
1 'polypeptide(L)'
;MLGSWRSEDNPGNGIIQRAAGPSGTTWLSRDRSSFMVFDASYLNINNITLGYSLKKIASTFDARVYLSLQNAMMITKYPGANPETSRSGLNARFLGLDDAPYPVPRIYSLGVILVF
;
A
#
# COMPACT_ATOMS: atom_id res chain seq x y z
N MET A 1 -29.01 -8.65 -10.13
CA MET A 1 -27.86 -9.55 -9.84
C MET A 1 -26.85 -9.42 -10.96
N LEU A 2 -25.68 -8.89 -10.62
CA LEU A 2 -24.54 -8.54 -11.48
C LEU A 2 -24.01 -9.77 -12.24
N GLY A 3 -24.21 -9.85 -13.56
CA GLY A 3 -23.37 -10.56 -14.54
C GLY A 3 -22.85 -11.99 -14.30
N SER A 4 -23.24 -12.73 -13.27
CA SER A 4 -22.67 -14.04 -12.95
C SER A 4 -23.21 -15.15 -13.85
N TRP A 5 -22.41 -16.21 -14.05
CA TRP A 5 -22.83 -17.40 -14.80
C TRP A 5 -24.04 -18.08 -14.15
N ARG A 6 -25.08 -18.39 -14.95
CA ARG A 6 -26.31 -19.05 -14.48
C ARG A 6 -26.59 -20.37 -15.20
N SER A 7 -26.45 -20.40 -16.53
CA SER A 7 -26.71 -21.55 -17.38
C SER A 7 -25.93 -21.42 -18.70
N GLU A 8 -25.93 -22.47 -19.53
CA GLU A 8 -25.36 -22.41 -20.89
C GLU A 8 -26.02 -21.31 -21.74
N ASP A 9 -27.33 -21.11 -21.59
CA ASP A 9 -28.08 -20.03 -22.25
C ASP A 9 -27.85 -18.65 -21.63
N ASN A 10 -27.33 -18.58 -20.40
CA ASN A 10 -27.03 -17.34 -19.71
C ASN A 10 -25.68 -17.43 -18.98
N PRO A 11 -24.58 -17.38 -19.75
CA PRO A 11 -23.24 -17.61 -19.22
C PRO A 11 -22.70 -16.43 -18.40
N GLY A 12 -23.40 -15.29 -18.36
CA GLY A 12 -22.93 -14.10 -17.67
C GLY A 12 -21.73 -13.43 -18.37
N ASN A 13 -21.00 -12.60 -17.65
CA ASN A 13 -19.87 -11.81 -18.15
C ASN A 13 -18.51 -12.51 -18.03
N GLY A 14 -18.47 -13.76 -17.54
CA GLY A 14 -17.24 -14.54 -17.34
C GLY A 14 -16.28 -14.01 -16.28
N ILE A 15 -16.58 -12.89 -15.63
CA ILE A 15 -15.74 -12.23 -14.62
C ILE A 15 -16.25 -12.56 -13.22
N ILE A 16 -17.57 -12.54 -13.04
CA ILE A 16 -18.20 -12.77 -11.74
C ILE A 16 -18.50 -14.25 -11.59
N GLN A 17 -17.69 -14.93 -10.79
CA GLN A 17 -17.91 -16.32 -10.46
C GLN A 17 -19.23 -16.50 -9.69
N ARG A 18 -19.95 -17.59 -10.00
CA ARG A 18 -21.07 -18.02 -9.15
C ARG A 18 -20.51 -18.39 -7.78
N ALA A 19 -21.25 -18.13 -6.70
CA ALA A 19 -20.87 -18.59 -5.36
C ALA A 19 -20.59 -20.09 -5.40
N ALA A 20 -19.33 -20.47 -5.21
CA ALA A 20 -18.86 -21.83 -5.30
C ALA A 20 -18.77 -22.40 -3.89
N GLY A 21 -19.83 -23.09 -3.47
CA GLY A 21 -19.84 -23.84 -2.22
C GLY A 21 -21.12 -24.67 -2.12
N PRO A 22 -21.06 -25.93 -1.63
CA PRO A 22 -22.26 -26.73 -1.32
C PRO A 22 -23.25 -25.99 -0.40
N SER A 23 -22.76 -24.99 0.34
CA SER A 23 -23.49 -24.21 1.34
C SER A 23 -23.77 -22.76 0.91
N GLY A 24 -23.57 -22.39 -0.36
CA GLY A 24 -23.74 -20.99 -0.82
C GLY A 24 -22.67 -20.01 -0.32
N THR A 25 -21.53 -20.51 0.14
CA THR A 25 -20.42 -19.70 0.64
C THR A 25 -19.63 -19.07 -0.52
N THR A 26 -19.11 -17.85 -0.31
CA THR A 26 -18.37 -17.08 -1.30
C THR A 26 -16.85 -17.26 -1.21
N TRP A 27 -16.35 -18.02 -0.23
CA TRP A 27 -14.92 -18.18 0.07
C TRP A 27 -14.10 -18.69 -1.11
N LEU A 28 -14.51 -19.81 -1.73
CA LEU A 28 -13.78 -20.37 -2.87
C LEU A 28 -13.77 -19.41 -4.07
N SER A 29 -14.84 -18.63 -4.23
CA SER A 29 -14.95 -17.62 -5.28
C SER A 29 -14.08 -16.38 -5.03
N ARG A 30 -13.64 -16.15 -3.78
CA ARG A 30 -12.69 -15.09 -3.40
C ARG A 30 -11.24 -15.57 -3.58
N ASP A 31 -10.92 -16.78 -3.12
CA ASP A 31 -9.53 -17.27 -3.10
C ASP A 31 -9.02 -17.79 -4.46
N ARG A 32 -9.92 -18.16 -5.38
CA ARG A 32 -9.54 -18.78 -6.68
C ARG A 32 -10.16 -18.04 -7.85
N SER A 33 -10.03 -16.72 -7.87
CA SER A 33 -10.55 -15.86 -8.93
C SER A 33 -9.54 -14.81 -9.35
N SER A 34 -9.46 -14.55 -10.66
CA SER A 34 -8.75 -13.39 -11.20
C SER A 34 -9.42 -12.07 -10.81
N PHE A 35 -10.67 -12.09 -10.31
CA PHE A 35 -11.38 -10.92 -9.82
C PHE A 35 -10.69 -10.22 -8.64
N MET A 36 -9.88 -10.95 -7.86
CA MET A 36 -9.13 -10.38 -6.73
C MET A 36 -7.66 -10.06 -7.09
N VAL A 37 -7.30 -10.15 -8.38
CA VAL A 37 -5.97 -9.78 -8.86
C VAL A 37 -6.02 -8.34 -9.35
N PHE A 38 -5.25 -7.47 -8.69
CA PHE A 38 -5.15 -6.05 -9.04
C PHE A 38 -3.72 -5.70 -9.43
N ASP A 39 -3.58 -4.67 -10.27
CA ASP A 39 -2.28 -4.08 -10.58
C ASP A 39 -1.71 -3.40 -9.33
N ALA A 40 -0.61 -3.97 -8.83
CA ALA A 40 0.12 -3.48 -7.67
C ALA A 40 1.35 -2.67 -8.07
N SER A 41 1.37 -2.04 -9.25
CA SER A 41 2.45 -1.14 -9.64
C SER A 41 2.30 0.18 -8.89
N TYR A 42 3.42 0.68 -8.37
CA TYR A 42 3.45 1.94 -7.64
C TYR A 42 4.80 2.64 -7.77
N LEU A 43 4.77 3.95 -7.57
CA LEU A 43 5.96 4.77 -7.34
C LEU A 43 5.88 5.29 -5.91
N ASN A 44 6.87 4.96 -5.08
CA ASN A 44 6.94 5.40 -3.69
C ASN A 44 8.11 6.37 -3.50
N ILE A 45 7.85 7.50 -2.85
CA ILE A 45 8.87 8.44 -2.37
C ILE A 45 9.07 8.18 -0.89
N ASN A 46 10.07 7.34 -0.58
CA ASN A 46 10.31 6.84 0.77
C ASN A 46 10.79 7.94 1.73
N ASN A 47 11.76 8.75 1.31
CA ASN A 47 12.40 9.73 2.19
C ASN A 47 12.65 11.05 1.44
N ILE A 48 12.15 12.15 2.00
CA ILE A 48 12.51 13.51 1.59
C ILE A 48 13.06 14.23 2.82
N THR A 49 14.28 14.75 2.72
CA THR A 49 14.88 15.57 3.79
C THR A 49 15.32 16.90 3.22
N LEU A 50 14.73 17.98 3.72
CA LEU A 50 15.16 19.35 3.44
C LEU A 50 15.89 19.88 4.67
N GLY A 51 17.08 20.42 4.48
CA GLY A 51 17.85 21.00 5.58
C GLY A 51 18.49 22.31 5.19
N TYR A 52 18.54 23.24 6.15
CA TYR A 52 19.22 24.51 6.02
C TYR A 52 20.28 24.66 7.11
N SER A 53 21.51 24.91 6.70
CA SER A 53 22.65 25.13 7.60
C SER A 53 22.84 26.61 7.85
N LEU A 54 22.63 27.01 9.09
CA LEU A 54 22.88 28.35 9.62
C LEU A 54 24.28 28.37 10.22
N LYS A 55 25.19 29.10 9.59
CA LYS A 55 26.56 29.26 10.07
C LYS A 55 26.71 30.53 10.89
N LYS A 56 27.57 30.50 11.92
CA LYS A 56 27.88 31.65 12.78
C LYS A 56 26.64 32.24 13.46
N ILE A 57 25.72 31.42 13.94
CA ILE A 57 24.62 31.94 14.77
C ILE A 57 25.22 32.52 16.05
N ALA A 58 25.01 33.82 16.25
CA ALA A 58 25.54 34.57 17.39
C ALA A 58 27.06 34.43 17.62
N SER A 59 27.85 34.11 16.57
CA SER A 59 29.31 33.87 16.64
C SER A 59 29.77 32.74 17.57
N THR A 60 28.84 31.89 18.04
CA THR A 60 29.14 30.88 19.08
C THR A 60 28.92 29.45 18.60
N PHE A 61 27.99 29.20 17.67
CA PHE A 61 27.70 27.85 17.19
C PHE A 61 27.14 27.86 15.76
N ASP A 62 27.29 26.72 15.09
CA ASP A 62 26.60 26.41 13.84
C ASP A 62 25.35 25.57 14.15
N ALA A 63 24.26 25.80 13.42
CA ALA A 63 23.07 24.98 13.54
C ALA A 63 22.58 24.50 12.17
N ARG A 64 22.04 23.30 12.11
CA ARG A 64 21.32 22.80 10.95
C ARG A 64 19.90 22.45 11.36
N VAL A 65 18.93 23.17 10.79
CA VAL A 65 17.51 22.82 10.93
C VAL A 65 17.14 21.93 9.75
N TYR A 66 16.39 20.86 10.00
CA TYR A 66 15.93 19.96 8.95
C TYR A 66 14.50 19.50 9.17
N LEU A 67 13.81 19.33 8.06
CA LEU A 67 12.50 18.70 7.95
C LEU A 67 12.69 17.39 7.18
N SER A 68 12.24 16.29 7.75
CA SER A 68 12.29 14.96 7.16
C SER A 68 10.89 14.39 7.04
N LEU A 69 10.60 13.81 5.88
CA LEU A 69 9.34 13.16 5.53
C LEU A 69 9.64 11.70 5.22
N GLN A 70 8.99 10.77 5.92
CA GLN A 70 9.04 9.35 5.60
C GLN A 70 7.69 8.89 5.04
N ASN A 71 7.74 8.04 4.01
CA ASN A 71 6.58 7.64 3.19
C ASN A 71 5.85 8.87 2.63
N ALA A 72 6.63 9.80 2.09
CA ALA A 72 6.20 11.15 1.72
C ALA A 72 5.05 11.13 0.71
N MET A 73 5.10 10.22 -0.27
CA MET A 73 4.03 10.07 -1.25
C MET A 73 4.12 8.70 -1.95
N MET A 74 2.97 8.09 -2.20
CA MET A 74 2.84 6.89 -3.02
C MET A 74 1.83 7.15 -4.13
N ILE A 75 2.23 6.86 -5.37
CA ILE A 75 1.40 6.99 -6.56
C ILE A 75 1.10 5.56 -7.04
N THR A 76 -0.16 5.14 -6.93
CA THR A 76 -0.60 3.81 -7.35
C THR A 76 -2.04 3.85 -7.83
N LYS A 77 -2.41 2.89 -8.68
CA LYS A 77 -3.81 2.61 -9.06
C LYS A 77 -4.40 1.46 -8.23
N TYR A 78 -3.61 0.90 -7.32
CA TYR A 78 -4.02 -0.19 -6.46
C TYR A 78 -5.20 0.25 -5.57
N PRO A 79 -6.30 -0.51 -5.49
CA PRO A 79 -7.50 -0.11 -4.75
C PRO A 79 -7.37 -0.25 -3.22
N GLY A 80 -6.40 -1.02 -2.74
CA GLY A 80 -6.15 -1.21 -1.32
C GLY A 80 -5.26 -0.12 -0.71
N ALA A 81 -4.94 -0.26 0.59
CA ALA A 81 -4.20 0.76 1.34
C ALA A 81 -2.71 0.82 0.99
N ASN A 82 -2.09 -0.33 0.69
CA ASN A 82 -0.69 -0.40 0.28
C ASN A 82 -0.46 -1.61 -0.65
N PRO A 83 0.08 -1.41 -1.87
CA PRO A 83 0.46 -2.49 -2.77
C PRO A 83 1.63 -3.37 -2.26
N GLU A 84 2.43 -2.91 -1.28
CA GLU A 84 3.53 -3.69 -0.66
C GLU A 84 3.05 -4.70 0.41
N THR A 85 1.81 -5.16 0.31
CA THR A 85 1.16 -5.98 1.34
C THR A 85 1.62 -7.45 1.36
N SER A 86 1.53 -8.06 2.54
CA SER A 86 1.73 -9.48 2.75
C SER A 86 0.89 -9.95 3.92
N ARG A 87 0.18 -11.07 3.73
CA ARG A 87 -0.63 -11.69 4.78
C ARG A 87 0.22 -12.30 5.91
N SER A 88 1.49 -12.60 5.66
CA SER A 88 2.35 -13.31 6.62
C SER A 88 3.79 -12.79 6.61
N GLY A 89 3.95 -11.46 6.64
CA GLY A 89 5.26 -10.81 6.71
C GLY A 89 6.19 -11.20 5.56
N LEU A 90 7.40 -11.66 5.88
CA LEU A 90 8.43 -12.02 4.89
C LEU A 90 8.28 -13.45 4.34
N ASN A 91 7.18 -14.15 4.62
CA ASN A 91 6.94 -15.46 4.04
C ASN A 91 6.69 -15.34 2.54
N ALA A 92 7.63 -15.83 1.73
CA ALA A 92 7.57 -15.77 0.26
C ALA A 92 6.29 -16.37 -0.35
N ARG A 93 5.58 -17.26 0.36
CA ARG A 93 4.31 -17.85 -0.11
C ARG A 93 3.10 -16.90 -0.01
N PHE A 94 3.20 -15.85 0.80
CA PHE A 94 2.09 -14.94 1.09
C PHE A 94 2.42 -13.47 0.76
N LEU A 95 3.54 -13.21 0.09
CA LEU A 95 3.86 -11.91 -0.46
C LEU A 95 2.82 -11.52 -1.52
N GLY A 96 2.35 -10.27 -1.48
CA GLY A 96 1.36 -9.74 -2.42
C GLY A 96 -0.10 -10.12 -2.11
N LEU A 97 -0.35 -10.92 -1.06
CA LEU A 97 -1.71 -11.21 -0.63
C LEU A 97 -2.21 -10.13 0.32
N ASP A 98 -3.17 -9.34 -0.16
CA ASP A 98 -3.86 -8.31 0.62
C ASP A 98 -5.02 -8.89 1.42
N ASP A 99 -4.83 -8.96 2.74
CA ASP A 99 -5.87 -9.37 3.70
C ASP A 99 -6.22 -8.19 4.63
N ALA A 100 -6.36 -7.00 4.05
CA ALA A 100 -6.61 -5.73 4.74
C ALA A 100 -5.53 -5.39 5.79
N PRO A 101 -4.25 -5.24 5.38
CA PRO A 101 -3.18 -4.85 6.28
C PRO A 101 -3.41 -3.45 6.85
N TYR A 102 -2.75 -3.17 7.97
CA TYR A 102 -2.70 -1.81 8.49
C TYR A 102 -2.00 -0.86 7.49
N PRO A 103 -2.57 0.34 7.24
CA PRO A 103 -1.93 1.33 6.39
C PRO A 103 -0.56 1.75 6.93
N VAL A 104 0.37 2.03 6.02
CA VAL A 104 1.70 2.52 6.37
C VAL A 104 1.60 4.01 6.75
N PRO A 105 2.09 4.43 7.93
CA PRO A 105 2.02 5.81 8.35
C PRO A 105 2.98 6.71 7.56
N ARG A 106 2.56 7.96 7.36
CA ARG A 106 3.42 9.04 6.86
C ARG A 106 3.94 9.85 8.05
N ILE A 107 5.25 9.98 8.15
CA ILE A 107 5.91 10.62 9.30
C ILE A 107 6.51 11.95 8.86
N TYR A 108 6.20 13.01 9.61
CA TYR A 108 6.79 14.33 9.47
C TYR A 108 7.66 14.60 10.69
N SER A 109 8.95 14.84 10.48
CA SER A 109 9.93 15.05 11.56
C SER A 109 10.65 16.37 11.37
N LEU A 110 10.62 17.22 12.38
CA LEU A 110 11.42 18.44 12.45
C LEU A 110 12.56 18.21 13.44
N GLY A 111 13.78 18.58 13.06
CA GLY A 111 14.96 18.44 13.91
C GLY A 111 15.94 19.58 13.77
N VAL A 112 16.78 19.72 14.80
CA VAL A 112 17.87 20.71 14.86
C VAL A 112 19.14 19.98 15.30
N ILE A 113 20.22 20.19 14.56
CA ILE A 113 21.57 19.74 14.92
C ILE A 113 22.35 20.99 15.32
N LEU A 114 22.96 20.97 16.50
CA LEU A 114 23.85 22.01 16.99
C LEU A 114 25.29 21.51 16.92
N VAL A 115 26.18 22.36 16.40
CA VAL A 115 27.62 22.11 16.32
C VAL A 115 28.31 23.24 17.07
N PHE A 116 29.02 22.89 18.15
CA PHE A 116 29.77 23.79 19.02
C PHE A 116 31.24 23.87 18.59
#